data_AF-A0A2J7PIM9-F1
#
_entry.id   AF-A0A2J7PIM9-F1
#
_cell.length_a   1.000
_cell.length_b   1.000
_cell.length_c   1.000
_cell.angle_alpha   90.00
_cell.angle_beta   90.00
_cell.angle_gamma   90.00
#
_symmetry.space_group_name_H-M   'P 1'
#
loop_
_entity.id
_entity.type
_entity.pdbx_description
1 polymer ?
#
loop_
_entity_poly.entity_id
_entity_poly.type
_entity_poly.pdbx_seq_one_letter_code
_entity_poly.pdbx_strand_id
1 'polypeptide(L)'
;MEDLLLQIVKEASSTKLSVLRKSAQEAHDFLEAQQGLLRDPAHDLRAKCLHALQLALETKRSKFVAYGLSGLHKLVRDDRFQSNFEPEDDSLWLPSQLLHAMGSILTQSDDTQVDMLKVLLNVACSNYWTMNGRIIIQILTVCSEAHETGNQAVRTAAQAATSQTLRSFCNFLEEESQELDKSLKQTGANCDGGSGVSCFNEVIPILQFICSKMDEAQAVGRCGNSVVFLLECLHTLVSSLPQQIHNNHHFTAFLWQKFCPALIAFLGSPRVDKHIVSRGQAGTREGAEVQGRGSGCLATAPSFNSSEAKT
;
A
#
# COMPACT_ATOMS: atom_id res chain seq x y z
N MET A 1 -2.72 -16.10 -22.38
CA MET A 1 -1.47 -16.29 -21.57
C MET A 1 -0.51 -17.24 -22.27
N GLU A 2 -1.03 -18.34 -22.77
CA GLU A 2 -0.44 -19.44 -23.52
C GLU A 2 0.57 -18.99 -24.59
N ASP A 3 0.17 -18.10 -25.50
CA ASP A 3 1.06 -17.60 -26.56
C ASP A 3 2.32 -16.93 -26.01
N LEU A 4 2.20 -16.21 -24.90
CA LEU A 4 3.34 -15.56 -24.24
C LEU A 4 4.28 -16.61 -23.63
N LEU A 5 3.72 -17.65 -23.00
CA LEU A 5 4.50 -18.75 -22.44
C LEU A 5 5.26 -19.51 -23.53
N LEU A 6 4.61 -19.83 -24.66
CA LEU A 6 5.29 -20.42 -25.82
C LEU A 6 6.37 -19.52 -26.40
N GLN A 7 6.14 -18.20 -26.42
CA GLN A 7 7.15 -17.24 -26.83
C GLN A 7 8.36 -17.26 -25.89
N ILE A 8 8.15 -17.31 -24.57
CA ILE A 8 9.24 -17.47 -23.60
C ILE A 8 10.00 -18.79 -23.85
N VAL A 9 9.28 -19.90 -24.05
CA VAL A 9 9.89 -21.22 -24.32
C VAL A 9 10.80 -21.18 -25.55
N LYS A 10 10.29 -20.63 -26.66
CA LYS A 10 11.01 -20.53 -27.94
C LYS A 10 12.27 -19.68 -27.81
N GLU A 11 12.19 -18.59 -27.06
CA GLU A 11 13.28 -17.62 -26.92
C GLU A 11 14.31 -18.01 -25.86
N ALA A 12 13.93 -18.81 -24.87
CA ALA A 12 14.79 -19.34 -23.81
C ALA A 12 15.65 -20.53 -24.27
N SER A 13 16.32 -20.41 -25.42
CA SER A 13 17.12 -21.48 -26.05
C SER A 13 18.45 -21.78 -25.33
N SER A 14 18.97 -20.81 -24.57
CA SER A 14 20.23 -20.95 -23.83
C SER A 14 20.11 -21.93 -22.67
N THR A 15 21.14 -22.74 -22.43
CA THR A 15 21.20 -23.66 -21.27
C THR A 15 21.07 -22.94 -19.93
N LYS A 16 21.51 -21.68 -19.84
CA LYS A 16 21.35 -20.82 -18.65
C LYS A 16 19.89 -20.46 -18.34
N LEU A 17 18.98 -20.61 -19.32
CA LEU A 17 17.55 -20.35 -19.19
C LEU A 17 16.72 -21.63 -19.21
N SER A 18 17.36 -22.79 -19.02
CA SER A 18 16.68 -24.10 -19.05
C SER A 18 15.57 -24.21 -18.02
N VAL A 19 15.77 -23.67 -16.81
CA VAL A 19 14.76 -23.63 -15.74
C VAL A 19 13.56 -22.78 -16.15
N LEU A 20 13.79 -21.57 -16.66
CA LEU A 20 12.73 -20.70 -17.17
C LEU A 20 11.95 -21.36 -18.30
N ARG A 21 12.65 -21.94 -19.28
CA ARG A 21 12.03 -22.64 -20.41
C ARG A 21 11.14 -23.79 -19.94
N LYS A 22 11.64 -24.62 -19.01
CA LYS A 22 10.89 -25.74 -18.45
C LYS A 22 9.64 -25.25 -17.71
N SER A 23 9.80 -24.26 -16.83
CA SER A 23 8.69 -23.68 -16.06
C SER A 23 7.62 -23.06 -16.97
N ALA A 24 8.02 -22.32 -18.00
CA ALA A 24 7.10 -21.75 -18.97
C ALA A 24 6.35 -22.81 -19.80
N GLN A 25 7.02 -23.91 -20.18
CA GLN A 25 6.39 -25.03 -20.86
C GLN A 25 5.38 -25.75 -19.95
N GLU A 26 5.75 -26.04 -18.70
CA GLU A 26 4.86 -26.67 -17.73
C GLU A 26 3.61 -25.81 -17.47
N ALA A 27 3.78 -24.49 -17.34
CA ALA A 27 2.66 -23.57 -17.19
C ALA A 27 1.76 -23.55 -18.44
N HIS A 28 2.34 -23.58 -19.65
CA HIS A 28 1.59 -23.64 -20.89
C HIS A 28 0.74 -24.91 -20.96
N ASP A 29 1.37 -26.08 -20.76
CA ASP A 29 0.71 -27.38 -20.87
C ASP A 29 -0.39 -27.51 -19.81
N PHE A 30 -0.14 -26.97 -18.61
CA PHE A 30 -1.13 -26.93 -17.54
C PHE A 30 -2.36 -26.09 -17.90
N LEU A 31 -2.19 -24.93 -18.55
CA LEU A 31 -3.30 -24.12 -19.04
C LEU A 31 -4.05 -24.77 -20.21
N GLU A 32 -3.33 -25.45 -21.11
CA GLU A 32 -3.94 -26.19 -22.23
C GLU A 32 -4.84 -27.33 -21.72
N ALA A 33 -4.44 -27.99 -20.64
CA ALA A 33 -5.23 -29.04 -19.99
C ALA A 33 -6.56 -28.53 -19.39
N GLN A 34 -6.73 -27.21 -19.18
CA GLN A 34 -7.93 -26.59 -18.59
C GLN A 34 -9.12 -26.45 -19.55
N GLN A 35 -9.02 -27.02 -20.76
CA GLN A 35 -10.11 -27.00 -21.76
C GLN A 35 -11.25 -27.99 -21.44
N GLY A 36 -11.10 -28.82 -20.40
CA GLY A 36 -12.12 -29.77 -19.93
C GLY A 36 -13.21 -29.18 -19.03
N LEU A 37 -14.16 -30.04 -18.61
CA LEU A 37 -15.27 -29.68 -17.70
C LEU A 37 -14.82 -29.42 -16.25
N LEU A 38 -13.74 -30.08 -15.80
CA LEU A 38 -13.15 -29.88 -14.48
C LEU A 38 -11.93 -28.99 -14.64
N ARG A 39 -12.04 -27.74 -14.20
CA ARG A 39 -10.93 -26.80 -14.17
C ARG A 39 -10.33 -26.76 -12.78
N ASP A 40 -9.01 -26.65 -12.74
CA ASP A 40 -8.30 -26.38 -11.50
C ASP A 40 -8.66 -24.98 -10.97
N PRO A 41 -8.58 -24.76 -9.65
CA PRO A 41 -8.81 -23.46 -9.03
C PRO A 41 -7.89 -22.38 -9.60
N ALA A 42 -8.39 -21.14 -9.63
CA ALA A 42 -7.65 -20.00 -10.17
C ALA A 42 -6.26 -19.82 -9.51
N HIS A 43 -6.13 -20.07 -8.20
CA HIS A 43 -4.85 -19.93 -7.49
C HIS A 43 -3.79 -20.93 -7.95
N ASP A 44 -4.19 -22.12 -8.40
CA ASP A 44 -3.27 -23.14 -8.93
C ASP A 44 -2.79 -22.75 -10.34
N LEU A 45 -3.72 -22.26 -11.18
CA LEU A 45 -3.37 -21.70 -12.50
C LEU A 45 -2.39 -20.54 -12.36
N ARG A 46 -2.67 -19.63 -11.41
CA ARG A 46 -1.82 -18.49 -11.07
C ARG A 46 -0.45 -18.94 -10.62
N ALA A 47 -0.35 -19.89 -9.70
CA ALA A 47 0.93 -20.36 -9.15
C ALA A 47 1.89 -20.84 -10.25
N LYS A 48 1.41 -21.62 -11.22
CA LYS A 48 2.23 -22.09 -12.35
C LYS A 48 2.70 -20.94 -13.24
N CYS A 49 1.77 -20.06 -13.62
CA CYS A 49 2.09 -18.93 -14.50
C CYS A 49 3.04 -17.94 -13.82
N LEU A 50 2.73 -17.54 -12.59
CA LEU A 50 3.51 -16.56 -11.82
C LEU A 50 4.92 -17.06 -11.53
N HIS A 51 5.11 -18.35 -11.28
CA HIS A 51 6.45 -18.91 -11.13
C HIS A 51 7.30 -18.75 -12.40
N ALA A 52 6.73 -19.02 -13.59
CA ALA A 52 7.43 -18.80 -14.86
C ALA A 52 7.74 -17.31 -15.11
N LEU A 53 6.81 -16.42 -14.77
CA LEU A 53 6.98 -14.97 -14.92
C LEU A 53 8.02 -14.41 -13.95
N GLN A 54 8.04 -14.87 -12.70
CA GLN A 54 9.06 -14.53 -11.72
C GLN A 54 10.46 -14.88 -12.23
N LEU A 55 10.64 -16.11 -12.71
CA LEU A 55 11.91 -16.54 -13.30
C LEU A 55 12.32 -15.66 -14.50
N ALA A 56 11.35 -15.20 -15.31
CA ALA A 56 11.60 -14.31 -16.43
C ALA A 56 12.12 -12.93 -15.97
N LEU A 57 11.51 -12.36 -14.92
CA LEU A 57 11.91 -11.10 -14.29
C LEU A 57 13.31 -11.19 -13.65
N GLU A 58 13.63 -12.32 -13.03
CA GLU A 58 14.91 -12.54 -12.34
C GLU A 58 16.07 -12.82 -13.30
N THR A 59 15.81 -13.08 -14.59
CA THR A 59 16.89 -13.24 -15.60
C THR A 59 17.75 -11.99 -15.77
N LYS A 60 17.21 -10.80 -15.40
CA LYS A 60 17.78 -9.47 -15.66
C LYS A 60 18.04 -9.17 -17.14
N ARG A 61 17.50 -9.98 -18.05
CA ARG A 61 17.59 -9.77 -19.50
C ARG A 61 16.35 -9.00 -19.94
N SER A 62 16.53 -7.80 -20.47
CA SER A 62 15.45 -6.87 -20.84
C SER A 62 14.30 -7.53 -21.62
N LYS A 63 14.61 -8.40 -22.59
CA LYS A 63 13.61 -9.16 -23.35
C LYS A 63 12.70 -10.03 -22.47
N PHE A 64 13.27 -10.78 -21.51
CA PHE A 64 12.51 -11.67 -20.63
C PHE A 64 11.84 -10.90 -19.49
N VAL A 65 12.45 -9.82 -19.00
CA VAL A 65 11.78 -8.90 -18.07
C VAL A 65 10.51 -8.34 -18.71
N ALA A 66 10.57 -7.90 -19.97
CA ALA A 66 9.40 -7.43 -20.71
C ALA A 66 8.32 -8.52 -20.88
N TYR A 67 8.72 -9.78 -21.11
CA TYR A 67 7.76 -10.90 -21.11
C TYR A 67 7.16 -11.14 -19.73
N GLY A 68 7.95 -11.09 -18.67
CA GLY A 68 7.48 -11.18 -17.28
C GLY A 68 6.41 -10.15 -16.97
N LEU A 69 6.70 -8.87 -17.23
CA LEU A 69 5.78 -7.75 -17.03
C LEU A 69 4.51 -7.89 -17.89
N SER A 70 4.65 -8.23 -19.18
CA SER A 70 3.51 -8.48 -20.06
C SER A 70 2.62 -9.60 -19.53
N GLY A 71 3.23 -10.65 -18.99
CA GLY A 71 2.52 -11.76 -18.35
C GLY A 71 1.75 -11.32 -17.11
N LEU A 72 2.37 -10.54 -16.21
CA LEU A 72 1.70 -10.03 -15.01
C LEU A 72 0.45 -9.22 -15.38
N HIS A 73 0.56 -8.31 -16.36
CA HIS A 73 -0.60 -7.55 -16.84
C HIS A 73 -1.67 -8.41 -17.50
N LYS A 74 -1.27 -9.43 -18.28
CA LYS A 74 -2.22 -10.37 -18.89
C LYS A 74 -2.95 -11.19 -17.83
N LEU A 75 -2.24 -11.63 -16.79
CA LEU A 75 -2.80 -12.44 -15.72
C LEU A 75 -3.89 -11.69 -14.96
N VAL A 76 -3.64 -10.42 -14.59
CA VAL A 76 -4.63 -9.59 -13.87
C VAL A 76 -5.89 -9.32 -14.69
N ARG A 77 -5.84 -9.44 -16.03
CA ARG A 77 -6.96 -9.17 -16.94
C ARG A 77 -7.68 -10.42 -17.44
N ASP A 78 -7.12 -11.60 -17.21
CA ASP A 78 -7.68 -12.86 -17.71
C ASP A 78 -8.55 -13.47 -16.61
N ASP A 79 -9.86 -13.55 -16.89
CA ASP A 79 -10.91 -13.96 -15.96
C ASP A 79 -10.67 -15.35 -15.36
N ARG A 80 -9.90 -16.21 -16.04
CA ARG A 80 -9.58 -17.57 -15.55
C ARG A 80 -8.69 -17.53 -14.30
N PHE A 81 -7.93 -16.46 -14.11
CA PHE A 81 -7.09 -16.27 -12.93
C PHE A 81 -7.80 -15.52 -11.80
N GLN A 82 -9.01 -15.01 -12.05
CA GLN A 82 -9.82 -14.35 -11.05
C GLN A 82 -10.65 -15.39 -10.30
N SER A 83 -10.87 -15.18 -9.00
CA SER A 83 -11.76 -16.02 -8.20
C SER A 83 -12.66 -15.15 -7.34
N ASN A 84 -13.94 -15.51 -7.28
CA ASN A 84 -14.87 -14.94 -6.29
C ASN A 84 -14.70 -15.59 -4.91
N PHE A 85 -14.03 -16.75 -4.87
CA PHE A 85 -13.84 -17.54 -3.67
C PHE A 85 -12.35 -17.89 -3.56
N GLU A 86 -11.66 -17.20 -2.68
CA GLU A 86 -10.29 -17.52 -2.34
C GLU A 86 -10.25 -18.55 -1.19
N PRO A 87 -9.20 -19.39 -1.11
CA PRO A 87 -9.05 -20.37 -0.03
C PRO A 87 -8.79 -19.69 1.33
N GLU A 88 -8.88 -20.44 2.42
CA GLU A 88 -8.61 -19.89 3.78
C GLU A 88 -7.17 -19.36 3.95
N ASP A 89 -6.21 -19.95 3.22
CA ASP A 89 -4.83 -19.48 3.20
C ASP A 89 -4.69 -18.24 2.30
N ASP A 90 -4.49 -17.10 2.93
CA ASP A 90 -4.36 -15.80 2.27
C ASP A 90 -3.08 -15.64 1.44
N SER A 91 -2.09 -16.52 1.62
CA SER A 91 -0.89 -16.55 0.77
C SER A 91 -1.20 -16.99 -0.66
N LEU A 92 -2.31 -17.70 -0.87
CA LEU A 92 -2.78 -18.17 -2.17
C LEU A 92 -3.64 -17.14 -2.91
N TRP A 93 -4.01 -16.03 -2.26
CA TRP A 93 -4.84 -15.00 -2.86
C TRP A 93 -4.08 -14.25 -3.95
N LEU A 94 -4.80 -13.73 -4.95
CA LEU A 94 -4.18 -13.09 -6.11
C LEU A 94 -3.13 -12.02 -5.74
N PRO A 95 -3.41 -11.08 -4.81
CA PRO A 95 -2.43 -10.06 -4.46
C PRO A 95 -1.17 -10.64 -3.80
N SER A 96 -1.31 -11.63 -2.91
CA SER A 96 -0.19 -12.30 -2.25
C SER A 96 0.71 -13.03 -3.25
N GLN A 97 0.11 -13.80 -4.16
CA GLN A 97 0.87 -14.50 -5.19
C GLN A 97 1.58 -13.53 -6.14
N LEU A 98 0.96 -12.40 -6.48
CA LEU A 98 1.59 -11.35 -7.29
C LEU A 98 2.77 -10.70 -6.56
N LEU A 99 2.60 -10.33 -5.28
CA LEU A 99 3.69 -9.77 -4.47
C LEU A 99 4.87 -10.73 -4.38
N HIS A 100 4.60 -12.02 -4.19
CA HIS A 100 5.63 -13.06 -4.19
C HIS A 100 6.38 -13.11 -5.54
N ALA A 101 5.65 -13.14 -6.66
CA ALA A 101 6.25 -13.16 -7.99
C ALA A 101 7.05 -11.88 -8.33
N MET A 102 6.65 -10.75 -7.74
CA MET A 102 7.33 -9.46 -7.85
C MET A 102 8.37 -9.23 -6.74
N GLY A 103 8.78 -10.26 -5.99
CA GLY A 103 9.73 -10.12 -4.88
C GLY A 103 11.09 -9.51 -5.25
N SER A 104 11.45 -9.48 -6.54
CA SER A 104 12.66 -8.83 -7.05
C SER A 104 12.53 -7.32 -7.28
N ILE A 105 11.35 -6.71 -7.10
CA ILE A 105 11.02 -5.33 -7.47
C ILE A 105 12.10 -4.29 -7.12
N LEU A 106 12.59 -4.28 -5.88
CA LEU A 106 13.59 -3.30 -5.42
C LEU A 106 14.96 -3.41 -6.11
N THR A 107 15.23 -4.53 -6.77
CA THR A 107 16.49 -4.77 -7.51
C THR A 107 16.34 -4.53 -9.02
N GLN A 108 15.13 -4.24 -9.49
CA GLN A 108 14.83 -3.98 -10.89
C GLN A 108 15.16 -2.52 -11.27
N SER A 109 15.20 -2.23 -12.57
CA SER A 109 15.31 -0.85 -13.06
C SER A 109 14.08 -0.03 -12.65
N ASP A 110 14.24 1.30 -12.53
CA ASP A 110 13.13 2.20 -12.22
C ASP A 110 11.93 2.02 -13.15
N ASP A 111 12.15 1.86 -14.46
CA ASP A 111 11.08 1.61 -15.43
C ASP A 111 10.32 0.32 -15.14
N THR A 112 11.04 -0.74 -14.75
CA THR A 112 10.45 -2.03 -14.40
C THR A 112 9.69 -1.94 -13.07
N GLN A 113 10.22 -1.21 -12.09
CA GLN A 113 9.54 -0.94 -10.82
C GLN A 113 8.22 -0.19 -11.06
N VAL A 114 8.24 0.85 -11.90
CA VAL A 114 7.02 1.59 -12.29
C VAL A 114 5.99 0.64 -12.91
N ASP A 115 6.40 -0.27 -13.79
CA ASP A 115 5.48 -1.21 -14.44
C ASP A 115 4.91 -2.25 -13.46
N MET A 116 5.73 -2.78 -12.54
CA MET A 116 5.27 -3.64 -11.44
C MET A 116 4.27 -2.93 -10.53
N LEU A 117 4.51 -1.66 -10.19
CA LEU A 117 3.58 -0.85 -9.38
C LEU A 117 2.27 -0.59 -10.14
N LYS A 118 2.29 -0.46 -11.47
CA LYS A 118 1.08 -0.41 -12.29
C LYS A 118 0.32 -1.72 -12.27
N VAL A 119 0.98 -2.88 -12.16
CA VAL A 119 0.29 -4.16 -11.95
C VAL A 119 -0.48 -4.10 -10.64
N LEU A 120 0.15 -3.73 -9.52
CA LEU A 120 -0.53 -3.58 -8.22
C LEU A 120 -1.71 -2.61 -8.27
N LEU A 121 -1.52 -1.45 -8.92
CA LEU A 121 -2.59 -0.48 -9.14
C LEU A 121 -3.77 -1.09 -9.92
N ASN A 122 -3.51 -1.87 -10.96
CA ASN A 122 -4.59 -2.55 -11.71
C ASN A 122 -5.34 -3.56 -10.85
N VAL A 123 -4.66 -4.29 -9.95
CA VAL A 123 -5.35 -5.18 -9.01
C VAL A 123 -6.26 -4.37 -8.08
N ALA A 124 -5.79 -3.25 -7.54
CA ALA A 124 -6.59 -2.37 -6.67
C ALA A 124 -7.79 -1.71 -7.38
N CYS A 125 -7.78 -1.67 -8.71
CA CYS A 125 -8.90 -1.22 -9.54
C CYS A 125 -9.78 -2.38 -10.05
N SER A 126 -9.47 -3.63 -9.71
CA SER A 126 -10.22 -4.80 -10.16
C SER A 126 -11.55 -4.91 -9.42
N ASN A 127 -12.55 -5.46 -10.11
CA ASN A 127 -13.82 -5.85 -9.50
C ASN A 127 -13.71 -7.16 -8.70
N TYR A 128 -12.66 -7.95 -8.94
CA TYR A 128 -12.33 -9.18 -8.22
C TYR A 128 -11.23 -8.85 -7.22
N TRP A 129 -11.64 -8.32 -6.06
CA TRP A 129 -10.73 -7.84 -5.02
C TRP A 129 -11.00 -8.58 -3.72
N THR A 130 -10.00 -9.32 -3.24
CA THR A 130 -10.03 -10.00 -1.93
C THR A 130 -8.76 -9.64 -1.19
N MET A 131 -8.92 -9.07 0.00
CA MET A 131 -7.81 -8.48 0.73
C MET A 131 -8.07 -8.48 2.24
N ASN A 132 -7.00 -8.60 3.03
CA ASN A 132 -7.03 -8.40 4.47
C ASN A 132 -5.89 -7.46 4.90
N GLY A 133 -5.90 -7.03 6.16
CA GLY A 133 -4.94 -6.08 6.70
C GLY A 133 -3.49 -6.54 6.61
N ARG A 134 -3.21 -7.86 6.66
CA ARG A 134 -1.84 -8.38 6.50
C ARG A 134 -1.31 -8.11 5.09
N ILE A 135 -2.11 -8.38 4.07
CA ILE A 135 -1.69 -8.18 2.68
C ILE A 135 -1.60 -6.66 2.39
N ILE A 136 -2.48 -5.83 2.94
CA ILE A 136 -2.34 -4.37 2.86
C ILE A 136 -0.99 -3.91 3.42
N ILE A 137 -0.59 -4.43 4.59
CA ILE A 137 0.72 -4.11 5.17
C ILE A 137 1.87 -4.58 4.26
N GLN A 138 1.76 -5.73 3.60
CA GLN A 138 2.77 -6.18 2.63
C GLN A 138 2.87 -5.23 1.42
N ILE A 139 1.75 -4.80 0.85
CA ILE A 139 1.72 -3.81 -0.25
C ILE A 139 2.35 -2.50 0.22
N LEU A 140 1.94 -1.99 1.39
CA LEU A 140 2.50 -0.77 1.96
C LEU A 140 4.01 -0.88 2.17
N THR A 141 4.51 -2.03 2.63
CA THR A 141 5.93 -2.26 2.83
C THR A 141 6.70 -2.14 1.52
N VAL A 142 6.28 -2.89 0.50
CA VAL A 142 6.93 -2.86 -0.82
C VAL A 142 6.89 -1.48 -1.46
N CYS A 143 5.73 -0.81 -1.41
CA CYS A 143 5.57 0.54 -1.96
C CYS A 143 6.40 1.58 -1.19
N SER A 144 6.50 1.47 0.14
CA SER A 144 7.32 2.38 0.97
C SER A 144 8.80 2.24 0.61
N GLU A 145 9.30 1.01 0.47
CA GLU A 145 10.69 0.74 0.10
C GLU A 145 10.99 1.21 -1.32
N ALA A 146 10.09 0.93 -2.28
CA ALA A 146 10.22 1.41 -3.65
C ALA A 146 10.19 2.95 -3.73
N HIS A 147 9.32 3.60 -2.95
CA HIS A 147 9.24 5.06 -2.87
C HIS A 147 10.54 5.66 -2.28
N GLU A 148 11.15 4.99 -1.31
CA GLU A 148 12.38 5.46 -0.69
C GLU A 148 13.58 5.38 -1.63
N THR A 149 13.74 4.27 -2.36
CA THR A 149 14.92 4.03 -3.19
C THR A 149 14.78 4.50 -4.64
N GLY A 150 13.55 4.59 -5.15
CA GLY A 150 13.27 4.85 -6.55
C GLY A 150 13.34 6.33 -6.94
N ASN A 151 13.35 6.59 -8.24
CA ASN A 151 13.27 7.94 -8.80
C ASN A 151 11.86 8.55 -8.68
N GLN A 152 11.65 9.75 -9.22
CA GLN A 152 10.35 10.44 -9.15
C GLN A 152 9.20 9.64 -9.78
N ALA A 153 9.43 8.94 -10.88
CA ALA A 153 8.40 8.13 -11.52
C ALA A 153 8.00 6.93 -10.66
N VAL A 154 8.97 6.25 -10.04
CA VAL A 154 8.72 5.15 -9.09
C VAL A 154 7.94 5.68 -7.89
N ARG A 155 8.34 6.82 -7.32
CA ARG A 155 7.64 7.46 -6.20
C ARG A 155 6.17 7.74 -6.50
N THR A 156 5.89 8.35 -7.65
CA THR A 156 4.52 8.63 -8.10
C THR A 156 3.72 7.35 -8.33
N ALA A 157 4.33 6.33 -8.93
CA ALA A 157 3.66 5.04 -9.15
C ALA A 157 3.34 4.33 -7.83
N ALA A 158 4.25 4.36 -6.86
CA ALA A 158 4.07 3.78 -5.54
C ALA A 158 2.97 4.51 -4.76
N GLN A 159 2.93 5.84 -4.84
CA GLN A 159 1.84 6.66 -4.28
C GLN A 159 0.50 6.30 -4.92
N ALA A 160 0.42 6.24 -6.24
CA ALA A 160 -0.82 5.92 -6.94
C ALA A 160 -1.34 4.52 -6.57
N ALA A 161 -0.46 3.51 -6.62
CA ALA A 161 -0.80 2.12 -6.27
C ALA A 161 -1.29 2.00 -4.82
N THR A 162 -0.57 2.64 -3.89
CA THR A 162 -0.90 2.61 -2.47
C THR A 162 -2.20 3.33 -2.15
N SER A 163 -2.36 4.56 -2.63
CA SER A 163 -3.56 5.36 -2.39
C SER A 163 -4.80 4.69 -2.95
N GLN A 164 -4.71 4.07 -4.13
CA GLN A 164 -5.83 3.30 -4.68
C GLN A 164 -6.09 2.00 -3.90
N THR A 165 -5.04 1.29 -3.48
CA THR A 165 -5.16 0.08 -2.65
C THR A 165 -5.89 0.37 -1.35
N LEU A 166 -5.53 1.43 -0.63
CA LEU A 166 -6.15 1.82 0.63
C LEU A 166 -7.62 2.24 0.44
N ARG A 167 -7.92 3.01 -0.62
CA ARG A 167 -9.31 3.38 -0.95
C ARG A 167 -10.16 2.16 -1.27
N SER A 168 -9.65 1.28 -2.14
CA SER A 168 -10.33 0.04 -2.52
C SER A 168 -10.57 -0.86 -1.31
N PHE A 169 -9.58 -0.96 -0.42
CA PHE A 169 -9.72 -1.69 0.84
C PHE A 169 -10.80 -1.10 1.76
N CYS A 170 -10.84 0.22 1.95
CA CYS A 170 -11.89 0.83 2.76
C CYS A 170 -13.29 0.66 2.16
N ASN A 171 -13.42 0.75 0.82
CA ASN A 171 -14.68 0.48 0.13
C ASN A 171 -15.12 -0.98 0.32
N PHE A 172 -14.18 -1.93 0.21
CA PHE A 172 -14.44 -3.34 0.47
C PHE A 172 -14.95 -3.57 1.90
N LEU A 173 -14.31 -2.94 2.90
CA LEU A 173 -14.78 -3.01 4.28
C LEU A 173 -16.18 -2.40 4.48
N GLU A 174 -16.51 -1.33 3.75
CA GLU A 174 -17.83 -0.72 3.77
C GLU A 174 -18.89 -1.65 3.18
N GLU A 175 -18.61 -2.27 2.03
CA GLU A 175 -19.50 -3.23 1.38
C GLU A 175 -19.76 -4.46 2.28
N GLU A 176 -18.72 -5.05 2.85
CA GLU A 176 -18.82 -6.20 3.77
C GLU A 176 -19.66 -5.83 5.01
N SER A 177 -19.42 -4.65 5.59
CA SER A 177 -20.20 -4.12 6.72
C SER A 177 -21.68 -3.96 6.39
N GLN A 178 -22.00 -3.44 5.20
CA GLN A 178 -23.37 -3.26 4.76
C GLN A 178 -24.09 -4.59 4.48
N GLU A 179 -23.38 -5.57 3.92
CA GLU A 179 -23.94 -6.92 3.66
C GLU A 179 -24.22 -7.68 4.96
N LEU A 180 -23.32 -7.57 5.94
CA LEU A 180 -23.52 -8.15 7.27
C LEU A 180 -24.75 -7.52 7.97
N ASP A 181 -24.87 -6.19 7.95
CA ASP A 181 -26.03 -5.47 8.49
C ASP A 181 -27.35 -5.89 7.83
N LYS A 182 -27.38 -6.07 6.51
CA LYS A 182 -28.56 -6.55 5.78
C LYS A 182 -28.94 -7.97 6.21
N SER A 183 -27.95 -8.86 6.34
CA SER A 183 -28.15 -10.25 6.73
C SER A 183 -28.69 -10.38 8.15
N LEU A 184 -28.18 -9.57 9.09
CA LEU A 184 -28.63 -9.52 10.48
C LEU A 184 -30.08 -9.02 10.60
N LYS A 185 -30.43 -7.97 9.86
CA LYS A 185 -31.80 -7.44 9.78
C LYS A 185 -32.79 -8.46 9.21
N GLN A 186 -32.38 -9.28 8.24
CA GLN A 186 -33.21 -10.35 7.68
C GLN A 186 -33.42 -11.53 8.66
N THR A 187 -32.44 -11.78 9.53
CA THR A 187 -32.49 -12.89 10.50
C THR A 187 -33.21 -12.50 11.81
N GLY A 188 -33.64 -11.24 11.94
CA GLY A 188 -34.33 -10.74 13.15
C GLY A 188 -33.43 -10.60 14.37
N ALA A 189 -32.11 -10.72 14.20
CA ALA A 189 -31.14 -10.54 15.27
C ALA A 189 -30.87 -9.04 15.44
N ASN A 190 -31.36 -8.47 16.54
CA ASN A 190 -31.09 -7.09 16.92
C ASN A 190 -29.67 -7.01 17.51
N CYS A 191 -28.65 -6.78 16.68
CA CYS A 191 -27.32 -6.45 17.17
C CYS A 191 -26.98 -4.99 16.84
N ASP A 192 -27.26 -4.12 17.80
CA ASP A 192 -26.67 -2.80 17.87
C ASP A 192 -25.14 -2.97 17.99
N GLY A 193 -24.40 -2.71 16.91
CA GLY A 193 -22.94 -2.53 16.98
C GLY A 193 -22.02 -3.69 16.55
N GLY A 194 -22.54 -4.78 15.96
CA GLY A 194 -21.71 -5.92 15.54
C GLY A 194 -20.90 -5.69 14.25
N SER A 195 -21.45 -4.98 13.26
CA SER A 195 -20.85 -4.90 11.92
C SER A 195 -19.58 -4.06 11.86
N GLY A 196 -19.52 -2.96 12.63
CA GLY A 196 -18.31 -2.14 12.73
C GLY A 196 -17.13 -2.86 13.40
N VAL A 197 -17.35 -4.03 14.03
CA VAL A 197 -16.30 -4.78 14.75
C VAL A 197 -15.30 -5.45 13.82
N SER A 198 -15.74 -5.95 12.67
CA SER A 198 -14.85 -6.59 11.69
C SER A 198 -13.89 -5.58 11.07
N CYS A 199 -14.41 -4.44 10.62
CA CYS A 199 -13.62 -3.45 9.88
C CYS A 199 -12.47 -2.83 10.69
N PHE A 200 -12.69 -2.52 11.99
CA PHE A 200 -11.61 -1.91 12.78
C PHE A 200 -10.50 -2.91 13.12
N ASN A 201 -10.80 -4.21 13.24
CA ASN A 201 -9.81 -5.24 13.53
C ASN A 201 -8.75 -5.32 12.42
N GLU A 202 -9.15 -5.08 11.18
CA GLU A 202 -8.24 -5.02 10.04
C GLU A 202 -7.51 -3.68 9.93
N VAL A 203 -8.17 -2.57 10.29
CA VAL A 203 -7.62 -1.20 10.13
C VAL A 203 -6.59 -0.85 11.20
N ILE A 204 -6.79 -1.28 12.45
CA ILE A 204 -5.87 -0.93 13.56
C ILE A 204 -4.43 -1.40 13.28
N PRO A 205 -4.17 -2.65 12.86
CA PRO A 205 -2.82 -3.09 12.50
C PRO A 205 -2.18 -2.24 11.41
N ILE A 206 -2.95 -1.80 10.41
CA ILE A 206 -2.45 -0.95 9.32
C ILE A 206 -2.05 0.43 9.86
N LEU A 207 -2.89 1.06 10.69
CA LEU A 207 -2.57 2.34 11.33
C LEU A 207 -1.32 2.24 12.20
N GLN A 208 -1.22 1.17 13.00
CA GLN A 208 -0.05 0.90 13.84
C GLN A 208 1.22 0.75 12.99
N PHE A 209 1.15 0.02 11.89
CA PHE A 209 2.25 -0.15 10.94
C PHE A 209 2.72 1.20 10.40
N ILE A 210 1.80 2.04 9.91
CA ILE A 210 2.15 3.36 9.35
C ILE A 210 2.80 4.25 10.42
N CYS A 211 2.25 4.29 11.64
CA CYS A 211 2.85 5.04 12.75
C CYS A 211 4.26 4.54 13.10
N SER A 212 4.46 3.23 13.19
CA SER A 212 5.79 2.64 13.45
C SER A 212 6.80 3.03 12.38
N LYS A 213 6.39 3.01 11.11
CA LYS A 213 7.26 3.42 9.99
C LYS A 213 7.61 4.90 10.02
N MET A 214 6.68 5.76 10.45
CA MET A 214 6.95 7.18 10.63
C MET A 214 7.97 7.42 11.75
N ASP A 215 7.82 6.72 12.88
CA ASP A 215 8.77 6.80 14.01
C ASP A 215 10.17 6.32 13.61
N GLU A 216 10.26 5.22 12.85
CA GLU A 216 11.52 4.73 12.26
C GLU A 216 12.17 5.78 11.34
N ALA A 217 11.40 6.39 10.43
CA ALA A 217 11.91 7.39 9.50
C ALA A 217 12.45 8.64 10.24
N GLN A 218 11.81 9.04 11.33
CA GLN A 218 12.27 10.13 12.20
C GLN A 218 13.57 9.79 12.93
N ALA A 219 13.69 8.59 13.50
CA ALA A 219 14.87 8.17 14.23
C ALA A 219 16.14 8.16 13.35
N VAL A 220 15.99 7.86 12.06
CA VAL A 220 17.10 7.78 11.10
C VAL A 220 17.38 9.12 10.39
N GLY A 221 16.60 10.17 10.66
CA GLY A 221 16.76 11.49 10.02
C GLY A 221 16.37 11.52 8.53
N ARG A 222 15.60 10.53 8.07
CA ARG A 222 15.09 10.40 6.68
C ARG A 222 13.81 11.24 6.52
N CYS A 223 13.88 12.54 6.77
CA CYS A 223 12.70 13.30 7.20
C CYS A 223 11.86 13.99 6.11
N GLY A 224 12.17 13.85 4.82
CA GLY A 224 11.36 14.47 3.76
C GLY A 224 10.34 13.51 3.17
N ASN A 225 10.76 12.83 2.11
CA ASN A 225 9.83 12.19 1.17
C ASN A 225 9.16 10.93 1.72
N SER A 226 9.88 10.05 2.42
CA SER A 226 9.32 8.82 3.01
C SER A 226 8.23 9.14 4.05
N VAL A 227 8.49 10.15 4.88
CA VAL A 227 7.52 10.66 5.86
C VAL A 227 6.28 11.23 5.17
N VAL A 228 6.45 12.03 4.12
CA VAL A 228 5.31 12.60 3.35
C VAL A 228 4.46 11.47 2.74
N PHE A 229 5.11 10.45 2.18
CA PHE A 229 4.43 9.26 1.67
C PHE A 229 3.60 8.56 2.76
N LEU A 230 4.16 8.33 3.95
CA LEU A 230 3.46 7.68 5.05
C LEU A 230 2.28 8.52 5.57
N LEU A 231 2.45 9.84 5.66
CA LEU A 231 1.36 10.77 6.00
C LEU A 231 0.24 10.77 4.96
N GLU A 232 0.58 10.65 3.68
CA GLU A 232 -0.41 10.53 2.60
C GLU A 232 -1.16 9.20 2.67
N CYS A 233 -0.46 8.09 2.91
CA CYS A 233 -1.08 6.78 3.14
C CYS A 233 -2.06 6.85 4.31
N LEU A 234 -1.61 7.45 5.41
CA LEU A 234 -2.41 7.62 6.60
C LEU A 234 -3.65 8.48 6.36
N HIS A 235 -3.47 9.63 5.71
CA HIS A 235 -4.57 10.50 5.35
C HIS A 235 -5.56 9.77 4.45
N THR A 236 -5.09 9.04 3.44
CA THR A 236 -5.92 8.28 2.52
C THR A 236 -6.73 7.20 3.25
N LEU A 237 -6.09 6.44 4.14
CA LEU A 237 -6.76 5.42 4.93
C LEU A 237 -7.87 6.05 5.77
N VAL A 238 -7.53 7.01 6.64
CA VAL A 238 -8.48 7.64 7.57
C VAL A 238 -9.62 8.37 6.86
N SER A 239 -9.33 9.06 5.76
CA SER A 239 -10.36 9.79 4.98
C SER A 239 -11.29 8.87 4.20
N SER A 240 -10.87 7.64 3.90
CA SER A 240 -11.66 6.67 3.15
C SER A 240 -12.41 5.69 4.06
N LEU A 241 -12.16 5.69 5.38
CA LEU A 241 -12.83 4.76 6.29
C LEU A 241 -14.35 4.98 6.32
N PRO A 242 -15.16 3.90 6.39
CA PRO A 242 -16.61 4.02 6.55
C PRO A 242 -16.99 4.80 7.80
N GLN A 243 -17.99 5.68 7.70
CA GLN A 243 -18.43 6.54 8.81
C GLN A 243 -18.85 5.76 10.08
N GLN A 244 -19.31 4.52 9.89
CA GLN A 244 -19.71 3.63 10.99
C GLN A 244 -18.56 3.38 11.97
N ILE A 245 -17.32 3.33 11.48
CA ILE A 245 -16.11 3.11 12.29
C ILE A 245 -15.89 4.30 13.24
N HIS A 246 -16.28 5.51 12.85
CA HIS A 246 -16.10 6.71 13.68
C HIS A 246 -16.98 6.72 14.93
N ASN A 247 -18.08 5.96 14.94
CA ASN A 247 -18.95 5.81 16.11
C ASN A 247 -18.45 4.73 17.08
N ASN A 248 -17.42 3.97 16.72
CA ASN A 248 -16.89 2.91 17.56
C ASN A 248 -15.97 3.48 18.66
N HIS A 249 -16.33 3.22 19.92
CA HIS A 249 -15.56 3.72 21.07
C HIS A 249 -14.12 3.16 21.13
N HIS A 250 -13.91 1.90 20.73
CA HIS A 250 -12.57 1.30 20.73
C HIS A 250 -11.68 1.92 19.65
N PHE A 251 -12.23 2.16 18.47
CA PHE A 251 -11.51 2.82 17.38
C PHE A 251 -11.15 4.27 17.74
N THR A 252 -12.12 5.05 18.22
CA THR A 252 -11.88 6.43 18.66
C THR A 252 -10.89 6.49 19.83
N ALA A 253 -10.98 5.59 20.81
CA ALA A 253 -10.00 5.50 21.89
C ALA A 253 -8.59 5.19 21.38
N PHE A 254 -8.44 4.25 20.44
CA PHE A 254 -7.14 3.97 19.80
C PHE A 254 -6.58 5.21 19.10
N LEU A 255 -7.41 5.92 18.33
CA LEU A 255 -7.00 7.15 17.66
C LEU A 255 -6.50 8.20 18.68
N TRP A 256 -7.26 8.45 19.73
CA TRP A 256 -6.87 9.45 20.73
C TRP A 256 -5.64 9.06 21.55
N GLN A 257 -5.48 7.78 21.89
CA GLN A 257 -4.44 7.33 22.82
C GLN A 257 -3.12 6.97 22.15
N LYS A 258 -3.14 6.58 20.87
CA LYS A 258 -1.95 6.10 20.16
C LYS A 258 -1.64 6.95 18.94
N PHE A 259 -2.64 7.20 18.13
CA PHE A 259 -2.46 7.86 16.85
C PHE A 259 -2.19 9.37 16.98
N CYS A 260 -3.05 10.11 17.67
CA CYS A 260 -2.86 11.55 17.87
C CYS A 260 -1.53 11.89 18.57
N PRO A 261 -1.11 11.17 19.63
CA PRO A 261 0.20 11.39 20.24
C PRO A 261 1.37 11.17 19.28
N ALA A 262 1.32 10.14 18.43
CA ALA A 262 2.36 9.89 17.42
C ALA A 262 2.44 11.05 16.42
N LEU A 263 1.30 11.55 15.93
CA LEU A 263 1.26 12.71 15.04
C LEU A 263 1.74 14.01 15.72
N ILE A 264 1.38 14.25 16.97
CA ILE A 264 1.83 15.42 17.72
C ILE A 264 3.34 15.36 17.97
N ALA A 265 3.86 14.19 18.34
CA ALA A 265 5.29 13.98 18.48
C ALA A 265 6.03 14.23 17.17
N PHE A 266 5.46 13.76 16.06
CA PHE A 266 5.98 13.95 14.71
C PHE A 266 5.99 15.43 14.27
N LEU A 267 4.89 16.15 14.42
CA LEU A 267 4.81 17.59 14.09
C LEU A 267 5.68 18.46 15.01
N GLY A 268 6.12 17.86 16.12
CA GLY A 268 6.78 18.54 17.22
C GLY A 268 5.81 19.41 18.01
N SER A 269 6.16 19.69 19.26
CA SER A 269 5.75 20.98 19.82
C SER A 269 6.44 22.05 18.96
N PRO A 270 5.76 23.15 18.56
CA PRO A 270 6.44 24.25 17.89
C PRO A 270 7.67 24.53 18.72
N ARG A 271 8.86 24.33 18.14
CA ARG A 271 10.11 24.60 18.83
C ARG A 271 9.97 26.03 19.27
N VAL A 272 9.77 26.26 20.57
CA VAL A 272 9.94 27.57 21.15
C VAL A 272 11.41 27.83 20.88
N ASP A 273 11.68 28.53 19.78
CA ASP A 273 13.02 28.89 19.39
C ASP A 273 13.62 29.52 20.64
N LYS A 274 14.64 28.87 21.21
CA LYS A 274 15.41 29.45 22.31
C LYS A 274 16.16 30.72 21.86
N HIS A 275 15.90 31.20 20.64
CA HIS A 275 16.30 32.48 20.09
C HIS A 275 15.26 33.60 20.23
N ILE A 276 14.25 33.46 21.09
CA ILE A 276 13.61 34.67 21.67
C ILE A 276 14.61 35.30 22.63
N VAL A 277 15.57 36.04 22.09
CA VAL A 277 16.31 37.04 22.86
C VAL A 277 15.27 38.09 23.24
N SER A 278 14.77 38.03 24.46
CA SER A 278 14.09 39.18 25.07
C SER A 278 15.04 40.36 24.88
N ARG A 279 14.68 41.33 24.05
CA ARG A 279 15.43 42.57 23.88
C ARG A 279 15.32 43.30 25.22
N GLY A 280 16.22 42.95 26.14
CA GLY A 280 16.46 43.65 27.38
C GLY A 280 16.95 45.04 27.00
N GLN A 281 15.99 45.94 26.84
CA GLN A 281 16.29 47.34 26.63
C GLN A 281 16.80 47.87 27.97
N ALA A 282 18.12 48.09 28.04
CA ALA A 282 18.75 48.87 29.09
C ALA A 282 18.07 50.25 29.15
N GLY A 283 17.57 50.63 30.33
CA GLY A 283 17.02 51.96 30.56
C GLY A 283 16.01 52.02 31.71
N THR A 284 16.53 52.21 32.92
CA THR A 284 16.03 53.12 33.97
C THR A 284 14.51 53.29 34.23
N ARG A 285 14.14 53.07 35.52
CA ARG A 285 13.02 53.63 36.32
C ARG A 285 11.72 52.83 36.50
N GLU A 286 11.49 52.53 37.79
CA GLU A 286 10.27 52.65 38.60
C GLU A 286 8.90 52.21 38.04
N GLY A 287 8.34 51.18 38.69
CA GLY A 287 6.94 51.11 39.13
C GLY A 287 5.83 51.23 38.09
N ALA A 288 5.34 50.09 37.58
CA ALA A 288 3.94 49.91 37.19
C ALA A 288 3.65 48.42 36.98
N GLU A 289 2.54 47.95 37.58
CA GLU A 289 1.93 46.65 37.30
C GLU A 289 1.59 46.53 35.82
N VAL A 290 1.97 45.42 35.16
CA VAL A 290 1.58 45.15 33.77
C VAL A 290 0.93 43.78 33.67
N GLN A 291 -0.39 43.86 33.58
CA GLN A 291 -1.34 42.82 33.19
C GLN A 291 -0.86 42.03 31.97
N GLY A 292 -0.81 40.70 32.11
CA GLY A 292 -0.52 39.78 31.02
C GLY A 292 -1.56 39.88 29.90
N ARG A 293 -1.11 40.31 28.71
CA ARG A 293 -1.79 40.05 27.43
C ARG A 293 -0.73 39.54 26.45
N GLY A 294 -0.68 38.22 26.31
CA GLY A 294 0.16 37.56 25.32
C GLY A 294 -0.36 37.82 23.91
N SER A 295 0.12 38.90 23.28
CA SER A 295 0.05 39.05 21.83
C SER A 295 1.36 38.54 21.23
N GLY A 296 1.40 37.25 20.91
CA GLY A 296 2.46 36.68 20.09
C GLY A 296 2.20 37.03 18.62
N CYS A 297 2.82 38.10 18.12
CA CYS A 297 2.88 38.33 16.69
C CYS A 297 3.90 37.37 16.08
N LEU A 298 3.47 36.54 15.12
CA LEU A 298 4.36 35.73 14.28
C LEU A 298 5.15 36.67 13.37
N ALA A 299 6.47 36.73 13.56
CA ALA A 299 7.34 37.57 12.73
C ALA A 299 7.68 36.94 11.37
N THR A 300 7.45 35.64 11.19
CA THR A 300 7.73 34.92 9.94
C THR A 300 6.86 33.67 9.83
N ALA A 301 6.33 33.42 8.62
CA ALA A 301 5.64 32.16 8.29
C ALA A 301 6.63 30.99 8.30
N PRO A 302 6.18 29.74 8.59
CA PRO A 302 7.04 28.58 8.45
C PRO A 302 7.59 28.53 7.03
N SER A 303 8.91 28.45 6.92
CA SER A 303 9.61 28.34 5.65
C SER A 303 9.26 27.02 4.98
N PHE A 304 8.25 27.04 4.11
CA PHE A 304 8.17 26.07 3.03
C PHE A 304 9.32 26.35 2.07
N ASN A 305 10.17 25.35 1.80
CA ASN A 305 11.16 25.45 0.74
C ASN A 305 10.42 25.56 -0.59
N SER A 306 10.26 26.79 -1.09
CA SER A 306 9.50 27.13 -2.29
C SER A 306 10.17 26.66 -3.59
N SER A 307 11.28 25.94 -3.52
CA SER A 307 12.03 25.42 -4.67
C SER A 307 11.46 24.11 -5.25
N GLU A 308 10.48 23.46 -4.59
CA GLU A 308 9.83 22.25 -5.13
C GLU A 308 8.42 22.48 -5.68
N ALA A 309 7.90 23.71 -5.60
CA ALA A 309 6.56 24.05 -6.10
C ALA A 309 6.51 24.47 -7.59
N LYS A 310 7.60 24.24 -8.34
CA LYS A 310 7.59 24.36 -9.80
C LYS A 310 8.48 23.28 -10.41
N THR A 311 7.89 22.17 -10.82
CA THR A 311 7.93 21.63 -12.20
C THR A 311 6.83 20.58 -12.32
#